data_AF-A0A1L9SZB2-F1
#
_entry.id   AF-A0A1L9SZB2-F1
#
_cell.length_a   1.000
_cell.length_b   1.000
_cell.length_c   1.000
_cell.angle_alpha   90.00
_cell.angle_beta   90.00
_cell.angle_gamma   90.00
#
_symmetry.space_group_name_H-M   'P 1'
#
loop_
_entity.id
_entity.type
_entity.pdbx_description
1 polymer ?
#
loop_
_entity_poly.entity_id
_entity_poly.type
_entity_poly.pdbx_seq_one_letter_code
_entity_poly.pdbx_strand_id
1 'polypeptide(L)'
;MKLTTTVIGLCLTQLSSCQIAPSKGHYDVPGLGTNKQALLDTGGTTQDMAIAMVETEDLNADYPLGDGKTEDAAAFGIFKQNWYTLRNASQEFAGQSASDYQNGAALNENLAKDIKALHDSQDSLGFDTWAAAQRNGADGIENTNTQDIQNYKATVEWIKGQIESDVKYQTDDTRFWVEVKSI
;
A
#
# COMPACT_ATOMS: atom_id res chain seq x y z
N MET A 1 -1.20 -24.63 -67.49
CA MET A 1 -2.04 -24.91 -66.31
C MET A 1 -1.42 -24.20 -65.12
N LYS A 2 -1.97 -23.05 -64.69
CA LYS A 2 -1.42 -22.24 -63.58
C LYS A 2 -2.18 -22.59 -62.30
N LEU A 3 -1.46 -23.02 -61.26
CA LEU A 3 -2.01 -23.17 -59.92
C LEU A 3 -2.03 -21.82 -59.22
N THR A 4 -3.20 -21.43 -58.72
CA THR A 4 -3.38 -20.25 -57.87
C THR A 4 -3.50 -20.74 -56.44
N THR A 5 -2.52 -20.45 -55.61
CA THR A 5 -2.52 -20.74 -54.17
C THR A 5 -3.22 -19.60 -53.44
N THR A 6 -4.38 -19.86 -52.84
CA THR A 6 -5.06 -18.95 -51.92
C THR A 6 -4.48 -19.14 -50.53
N VAL A 7 -3.81 -18.12 -50.00
CA VAL A 7 -3.39 -18.08 -48.59
C VAL A 7 -4.55 -17.53 -47.76
N ILE A 8 -5.12 -18.36 -46.90
CA ILE A 8 -6.10 -17.95 -45.89
C ILE A 8 -5.31 -17.38 -44.72
N GLY A 9 -5.38 -16.07 -44.51
CA GLY A 9 -4.82 -15.40 -43.34
C GLY A 9 -5.66 -15.74 -42.10
N LEU A 10 -5.06 -16.43 -41.13
CA LEU A 10 -5.62 -16.54 -39.78
C LEU A 10 -5.49 -15.20 -39.08
N CYS A 11 -6.63 -14.57 -38.77
CA CYS A 11 -6.71 -13.50 -37.80
C CYS A 11 -6.66 -14.13 -36.40
N LEU A 12 -5.51 -14.05 -35.72
CA LEU A 12 -5.44 -14.36 -34.29
C LEU A 12 -6.14 -13.24 -33.52
N THR A 13 -7.35 -13.49 -33.04
CA THR A 13 -8.01 -12.61 -32.08
C THR A 13 -7.37 -12.81 -30.71
N GLN A 14 -6.66 -11.80 -30.20
CA GLN A 14 -6.26 -11.73 -28.79
C GLN A 14 -7.52 -11.69 -27.92
N LEU A 15 -7.76 -12.77 -27.19
CA LEU A 15 -8.72 -12.79 -26.08
C LEU A 15 -8.15 -11.91 -24.97
N SER A 16 -8.61 -10.67 -24.89
CA SER A 16 -8.42 -9.86 -23.68
C SER A 16 -9.28 -10.47 -22.59
N SER A 17 -8.65 -11.07 -21.58
CA SER A 17 -9.32 -11.48 -20.36
C SER A 17 -10.03 -10.26 -19.77
N CYS A 18 -11.36 -10.31 -19.65
CA CYS A 18 -12.13 -9.35 -18.89
C CYS A 18 -11.78 -9.55 -17.40
N GLN A 19 -10.74 -8.89 -16.90
CA GLN A 19 -10.53 -8.79 -15.47
C GLN A 19 -11.69 -7.95 -14.92
N ILE A 20 -12.49 -8.55 -14.05
CA ILE A 20 -13.49 -7.82 -13.28
C ILE A 20 -12.72 -6.78 -12.47
N ALA A 21 -13.06 -5.50 -12.65
CA ALA A 21 -12.47 -4.43 -11.86
C ALA A 21 -12.70 -4.72 -10.36
N PRO A 22 -11.70 -4.50 -9.49
CA PRO A 22 -11.85 -4.77 -8.07
C PRO A 22 -13.03 -3.98 -7.49
N SER A 23 -13.77 -4.62 -6.59
CA SER A 23 -14.86 -3.97 -5.85
C SER A 23 -14.31 -2.76 -5.10
N LYS A 24 -15.08 -1.67 -5.06
CA LYS A 24 -14.69 -0.44 -4.36
C LYS A 24 -15.91 0.32 -3.88
N GLY A 25 -15.75 1.12 -2.85
CA GLY A 25 -16.85 1.87 -2.28
C GLY A 25 -16.43 2.79 -1.14
N HIS A 26 -17.42 3.20 -0.36
CA HIS A 26 -17.23 3.95 0.86
C HIS A 26 -18.30 3.61 1.89
N TYR A 27 -17.98 3.85 3.15
CA TYR A 27 -18.90 3.80 4.29
C TYR A 27 -18.32 4.65 5.42
N ASP A 28 -19.15 4.99 6.40
CA ASP A 28 -18.69 5.75 7.56
C ASP A 28 -18.12 4.82 8.63
N VAL A 29 -16.96 5.20 9.16
CA VAL A 29 -16.27 4.57 10.30
C VAL A 29 -16.26 5.59 11.44
N PRO A 30 -17.08 5.41 12.48
CA PRO A 30 -17.17 6.38 13.57
C PRO A 30 -15.80 6.69 14.19
N GLY A 31 -15.43 7.97 14.22
CA GLY A 31 -14.16 8.44 14.79
C GLY A 31 -12.98 8.47 13.82
N LEU A 32 -13.13 7.93 12.61
CA LEU A 32 -12.08 7.98 11.58
C LEU A 32 -11.65 9.41 11.24
N GLY A 33 -12.56 10.37 11.24
CA GLY A 33 -12.25 11.78 11.00
C GLY A 33 -11.24 12.35 12.02
N THR A 34 -11.31 11.90 13.27
CA THR A 34 -10.35 12.29 14.31
C THR A 34 -8.96 11.71 14.01
N ASN A 35 -8.89 10.46 13.57
CA ASN A 35 -7.62 9.81 13.22
C ASN A 35 -7.00 10.40 11.96
N LYS A 36 -7.80 10.74 10.96
CA LYS A 36 -7.35 11.49 9.78
C LYS A 36 -6.74 12.84 10.16
N GLN A 37 -7.39 13.59 11.06
CA GLN A 37 -6.85 14.86 11.54
C GLN A 37 -5.54 14.68 12.31
N ALA A 38 -5.46 13.67 13.19
CA ALA A 38 -4.23 13.36 13.92
C ALA A 38 -3.05 13.03 12.98
N LEU A 39 -3.31 12.28 11.90
CA LEU A 39 -2.33 11.99 10.85
C LEU A 39 -1.83 13.29 10.19
N LEU A 40 -2.74 14.16 9.75
CA LEU A 40 -2.38 15.42 9.08
C LEU A 40 -1.63 16.37 10.03
N ASP A 41 -2.08 16.49 11.27
CA ASP A 41 -1.46 17.35 12.29
C ASP A 41 -0.05 16.88 12.68
N THR A 42 0.23 15.58 12.51
CA THR A 42 1.55 14.98 12.74
C THR A 42 2.48 15.09 11.52
N GLY A 43 2.01 15.70 10.42
CA GLY A 43 2.78 15.93 9.20
C GLY A 43 2.56 14.89 8.11
N GLY A 44 1.56 14.01 8.25
CA GLY A 44 1.15 13.12 7.17
C GLY A 44 0.44 13.86 6.04
N THR A 45 0.35 13.20 4.89
CA THR A 45 -0.23 13.72 3.65
C THR A 45 -1.51 12.96 3.28
N THR A 46 -2.22 13.42 2.25
CA THR A 46 -3.34 12.67 1.66
C THR A 46 -2.90 11.33 1.06
N GLN A 47 -1.65 11.21 0.62
CA GLN A 47 -1.08 9.95 0.16
C GLN A 47 -0.85 8.98 1.33
N ASP A 48 -0.34 9.48 2.46
CA ASP A 48 -0.16 8.67 3.68
C ASP A 48 -1.52 8.20 4.21
N MET A 49 -2.50 9.10 4.25
CA MET A 49 -3.88 8.76 4.61
C MET A 49 -4.46 7.67 3.69
N ALA A 50 -4.22 7.77 2.38
CA ALA A 50 -4.67 6.75 1.44
C ALA A 50 -4.00 5.39 1.68
N ILE A 51 -2.68 5.37 1.94
CA ILE A 51 -1.95 4.15 2.29
C ILE A 51 -2.53 3.54 3.57
N ALA A 52 -2.65 4.30 4.66
CA ALA A 52 -3.20 3.80 5.92
C ALA A 52 -4.64 3.26 5.76
N MET A 53 -5.45 3.90 4.90
CA MET A 53 -6.82 3.50 4.61
C MET A 53 -6.90 2.20 3.78
N VAL A 54 -5.86 1.85 3.01
CA VAL A 54 -5.73 0.52 2.40
C VAL A 54 -5.53 -0.55 3.48
N GLU A 55 -4.69 -0.25 4.47
CA GLU A 55 -4.17 -1.26 5.40
C GLU A 55 -5.08 -1.52 6.60
N THR A 56 -5.82 -0.50 7.05
CA THR A 56 -6.67 -0.55 8.25
C THR A 56 -7.99 0.17 8.03
N GLU A 57 -9.03 -0.20 8.79
CA GLU A 57 -10.36 0.42 8.63
C GLU A 57 -10.44 1.80 9.27
N ASP A 58 -9.73 2.01 10.37
CA ASP A 58 -9.87 3.16 11.26
C ASP A 58 -8.57 3.96 11.42
N LEU A 59 -7.50 3.64 10.68
CA LEU A 59 -6.18 4.27 10.76
C LEU A 59 -5.51 4.06 12.14
N ASN A 60 -5.77 2.92 12.79
CA ASN A 60 -5.09 2.51 14.03
C ASN A 60 -4.23 1.25 13.83
N ALA A 61 -3.32 1.00 14.79
CA ALA A 61 -2.43 -0.17 14.80
C ALA A 61 -2.83 -1.20 15.87
N ASP A 62 -4.12 -1.51 15.99
CA ASP A 62 -4.69 -2.43 16.99
C ASP A 62 -4.83 -3.89 16.50
N TYR A 63 -4.32 -4.18 15.31
CA TYR A 63 -4.22 -5.52 14.74
C TYR A 63 -3.17 -6.37 15.50
N PRO A 64 -3.20 -7.72 15.39
CA PRO A 64 -2.24 -8.60 16.06
C PRO A 64 -0.80 -8.16 15.80
N LEU A 65 0.07 -8.20 16.81
CA LEU A 65 1.46 -7.76 16.69
C LEU A 65 2.14 -8.37 15.45
N GLY A 66 2.76 -7.51 14.62
CA GLY A 66 3.41 -7.92 13.39
C GLY A 66 2.45 -8.38 12.28
N ASP A 67 1.14 -8.15 12.43
CA ASP A 67 0.08 -8.73 11.59
C ASP A 67 0.12 -10.27 11.58
N GLY A 68 0.57 -10.87 12.69
CA GLY A 68 0.79 -12.30 12.82
C GLY A 68 2.02 -12.84 12.06
N LYS A 69 2.81 -11.95 11.46
CA LYS A 69 4.05 -12.27 10.74
C LYS A 69 5.28 -11.99 11.62
N THR A 70 6.41 -12.57 11.24
CA THR A 70 7.69 -12.45 11.96
C THR A 70 8.81 -12.02 11.03
N GLU A 71 9.91 -11.56 11.63
CA GLU A 71 11.12 -11.15 10.90
C GLU A 71 10.79 -10.10 9.82
N ASP A 72 11.38 -10.20 8.64
CA ASP A 72 11.26 -9.25 7.53
C ASP A 72 9.81 -9.04 7.05
N ALA A 73 8.91 -9.98 7.33
CA ALA A 73 7.50 -9.90 6.95
C ALA A 73 6.61 -9.24 8.04
N ALA A 74 7.11 -9.05 9.26
CA ALA A 74 6.35 -8.44 10.35
C ALA A 74 5.96 -6.99 10.01
N ALA A 75 4.69 -6.65 10.24
CA ALA A 75 4.13 -5.34 9.88
C ALA A 75 3.84 -4.45 11.10
N PHE A 76 4.19 -3.16 11.01
CA PHE A 76 4.09 -2.19 12.10
C PHE A 76 3.47 -0.87 11.67
N GLY A 77 2.87 -0.16 12.63
CA GLY A 77 2.24 1.13 12.41
C GLY A 77 0.92 1.06 11.64
N ILE A 78 0.31 2.21 11.42
CA ILE A 78 -0.99 2.33 10.74
C ILE A 78 -0.88 2.01 9.24
N PHE A 79 0.34 2.08 8.70
CA PHE A 79 0.64 1.74 7.31
C PHE A 79 1.05 0.27 7.12
N LYS A 80 1.03 -0.55 8.19
CA LYS A 80 1.51 -1.94 8.18
C LYS A 80 2.87 -2.09 7.49
N GLN A 81 3.82 -1.21 7.81
CA GLN A 81 5.15 -1.20 7.20
C GLN A 81 5.88 -2.49 7.53
N ASN A 82 6.32 -3.24 6.53
CA ASN A 82 7.05 -4.48 6.78
C ASN A 82 8.48 -4.21 7.28
N TRP A 83 8.98 -5.08 8.14
CA TRP A 83 10.30 -4.93 8.77
C TRP A 83 11.44 -4.88 7.76
N TYR A 84 11.34 -5.62 6.65
CA TYR A 84 12.32 -5.54 5.57
C TYR A 84 12.48 -4.11 5.06
N THR A 85 11.37 -3.43 4.74
CA THR A 85 11.41 -2.06 4.24
C THR A 85 11.94 -1.12 5.31
N LEU A 86 11.44 -1.25 6.55
CA LEU A 86 11.89 -0.44 7.68
C LEU A 86 13.41 -0.53 7.89
N ARG A 87 13.97 -1.72 8.04
CA ARG A 87 15.39 -1.89 8.39
C ARG A 87 16.36 -1.58 7.24
N ASN A 88 15.87 -1.50 6.01
CA ASN A 88 16.70 -1.21 4.83
C ASN A 88 16.51 0.21 4.29
N ALA A 89 15.38 0.88 4.57
CA ALA A 89 15.05 2.17 3.96
C ALA A 89 14.66 3.29 4.94
N SER A 90 14.29 2.98 6.19
CA SER A 90 14.03 4.01 7.21
C SER A 90 15.29 4.33 8.03
N GLN A 91 15.48 5.59 8.44
CA GLN A 91 16.69 5.98 9.18
C GLN A 91 16.73 5.39 10.59
N GLU A 92 15.58 5.23 11.26
CA GLU A 92 15.51 4.74 12.65
C GLU A 92 15.93 3.26 12.78
N PHE A 93 15.62 2.45 11.77
CA PHE A 93 15.86 1.01 11.81
C PHE A 93 17.00 0.55 10.88
N ALA A 94 17.63 1.48 10.15
CA ALA A 94 18.71 1.20 9.21
C ALA A 94 19.81 0.33 9.83
N GLY A 95 20.10 -0.81 9.20
CA GLY A 95 21.20 -1.69 9.58
C GLY A 95 20.88 -2.69 10.69
N GLN A 96 19.64 -2.71 11.20
CA GLN A 96 19.18 -3.77 12.09
C GLN A 96 18.98 -5.10 11.34
N SER A 97 18.98 -6.21 12.08
CA SER A 97 18.80 -7.55 11.52
C SER A 97 17.33 -7.92 11.36
N ALA A 98 17.03 -8.96 10.57
CA ALA A 98 15.67 -9.49 10.44
C ALA A 98 15.10 -9.98 11.79
N SER A 99 15.94 -10.54 12.68
CA SER A 99 15.53 -10.99 14.01
C SER A 99 15.19 -9.86 14.97
N ASP A 100 15.61 -8.62 14.68
CA ASP A 100 15.32 -7.44 15.51
C ASP A 100 13.92 -6.87 15.24
N TYR A 101 13.07 -7.56 14.47
CA TYR A 101 11.76 -7.05 14.02
C TYR A 101 10.86 -6.52 15.13
N GLN A 102 10.97 -7.05 16.35
CA GLN A 102 10.20 -6.56 17.49
C GLN A 102 10.46 -5.09 17.82
N ASN A 103 11.60 -4.52 17.41
CA ASN A 103 11.88 -3.09 17.55
C ASN A 103 10.91 -2.22 16.73
N GLY A 104 10.32 -2.75 15.66
CA GLY A 104 9.29 -2.07 14.87
C GLY A 104 8.00 -1.78 15.66
N ALA A 105 7.75 -2.47 16.77
CA ALA A 105 6.58 -2.23 17.62
C ALA A 105 6.54 -0.79 18.17
N ALA A 106 7.68 -0.09 18.21
CA ALA A 106 7.75 1.33 18.57
C ALA A 106 6.87 2.23 17.68
N LEU A 107 6.54 1.81 16.46
CA LEU A 107 5.68 2.56 15.53
C LEU A 107 4.19 2.44 15.90
N ASN A 108 3.76 1.34 16.49
CA ASN A 108 2.35 1.11 16.86
C ASN A 108 1.86 2.11 17.92
N GLU A 109 2.77 2.64 18.74
CA GLU A 109 2.46 3.56 19.83
C GLU A 109 2.88 5.02 19.53
N ASN A 110 3.47 5.28 18.37
CA ASN A 110 4.04 6.58 18.04
C ASN A 110 3.83 6.94 16.57
N LEU A 111 2.71 7.61 16.30
CA LEU A 111 2.32 8.07 14.96
C LEU A 111 3.39 8.94 14.28
N ALA A 112 4.09 9.80 15.03
CA ALA A 112 5.13 10.65 14.46
C ALA A 112 6.34 9.85 13.97
N LYS A 113 6.73 8.81 14.71
CA LYS A 113 7.78 7.88 14.26
C LYS A 113 7.32 7.05 13.07
N ASP A 114 6.08 6.59 13.07
CA ASP A 114 5.50 5.81 11.99
C ASP A 114 5.50 6.60 10.66
N ILE A 115 4.97 7.83 10.69
CA ILE A 115 4.98 8.74 9.54
C ILE A 115 6.42 9.04 9.09
N LYS A 116 7.34 9.32 10.03
CA LYS A 116 8.74 9.56 9.68
C LYS A 116 9.38 8.34 9.01
N ALA A 117 9.13 7.13 9.51
CA ALA A 117 9.67 5.90 8.94
C ALA A 117 9.13 5.64 7.52
N LEU A 118 7.85 5.96 7.27
CA LEU A 118 7.24 5.92 5.95
C LEU A 118 7.94 6.91 5.01
N HIS A 119 8.06 8.18 5.41
CA HIS A 119 8.69 9.23 4.61
C HIS A 119 10.15 8.93 4.33
N ASP A 120 10.94 8.51 5.34
CA ASP A 120 12.34 8.10 5.14
C ASP A 120 12.45 6.99 4.09
N SER A 121 11.58 5.99 4.17
CA SER A 121 11.59 4.85 3.25
C SER A 121 11.19 5.24 1.83
N GLN A 122 10.19 6.11 1.68
CA GLN A 122 9.75 6.64 0.38
C GLN A 122 10.79 7.59 -0.23
N ASP A 123 11.46 8.42 0.56
CA ASP A 123 12.55 9.28 0.11
C ASP A 123 13.76 8.46 -0.37
N SER A 124 14.05 7.35 0.30
CA SER A 124 15.15 6.44 -0.06
C SER A 124 14.88 5.66 -1.35
N LEU A 125 13.66 5.15 -1.53
CA LEU A 125 13.32 4.21 -2.61
C LEU A 125 12.60 4.85 -3.80
N GLY A 126 11.94 6.00 -3.58
CA GLY A 126 10.87 6.50 -4.43
C GLY A 126 9.59 5.68 -4.30
N PHE A 127 8.44 6.29 -4.58
CA PHE A 127 7.12 5.66 -4.35
C PHE A 127 6.93 4.31 -5.07
N ASP A 128 7.37 4.18 -6.34
CA ASP A 128 7.18 2.94 -7.10
C ASP A 128 7.91 1.74 -6.48
N THR A 129 9.18 1.93 -6.10
CA THR A 129 9.99 0.89 -5.46
C THR A 129 9.54 0.67 -4.03
N TRP A 130 9.19 1.73 -3.29
CA TRP A 130 8.63 1.62 -1.95
C TRP A 130 7.33 0.81 -1.96
N ALA A 131 6.40 1.08 -2.87
CA ALA A 131 5.14 0.33 -2.96
C ALA A 131 5.37 -1.15 -3.29
N ALA A 132 6.38 -1.44 -4.12
CA ALA A 132 6.78 -2.82 -4.39
C ALA A 132 7.35 -3.52 -3.14
N ALA A 133 8.23 -2.84 -2.39
CA ALA A 133 8.79 -3.33 -1.15
C ALA A 133 7.74 -3.49 -0.05
N GLN A 134 6.86 -2.50 0.11
CA GLN A 134 5.74 -2.50 1.05
C GLN A 134 4.82 -3.69 0.79
N ARG A 135 4.50 -3.91 -0.49
CA ARG A 135 3.64 -5.01 -0.90
C ARG A 135 4.33 -6.35 -0.70
N ASN A 136 5.50 -6.59 -1.31
CA ASN A 136 6.05 -7.95 -1.39
C ASN A 136 7.50 -8.08 -0.89
N GLY A 137 7.91 -7.23 0.05
CA GLY A 137 9.23 -7.27 0.69
C GLY A 137 10.38 -7.26 -0.33
N ALA A 138 11.40 -8.07 -0.05
CA ALA A 138 12.58 -8.22 -0.93
C ALA A 138 12.19 -8.64 -2.36
N ASP A 139 11.30 -9.61 -2.49
CA ASP A 139 10.84 -10.12 -3.79
C ASP A 139 10.13 -9.03 -4.61
N GLY A 140 9.45 -8.10 -3.93
CA GLY A 140 8.83 -6.94 -4.55
C GLY A 140 9.86 -5.98 -5.16
N ILE A 141 10.98 -5.76 -4.49
CA ILE A 141 12.09 -4.94 -5.02
C ILE A 141 12.71 -5.62 -6.26
N GLU A 142 12.86 -6.94 -6.25
CA GLU A 142 13.41 -7.67 -7.40
C GLU A 142 12.45 -7.64 -8.61
N ASN A 143 11.15 -7.55 -8.37
CA ASN A 143 10.13 -7.50 -9.41
C ASN A 143 9.05 -6.46 -9.14
N THR A 144 9.38 -5.20 -9.38
CA THR A 144 8.52 -4.04 -9.06
C THR A 144 7.25 -3.91 -9.91
N ASN A 145 7.09 -4.73 -10.95
CA ASN A 145 6.05 -4.57 -11.97
C ASN A 145 5.04 -5.73 -12.01
N THR A 146 4.93 -6.54 -10.96
CA THR A 146 3.88 -7.56 -10.89
C THR A 146 2.49 -6.91 -10.90
N GLN A 147 1.50 -7.65 -11.41
CA GLN A 147 0.11 -7.17 -11.44
C GLN A 147 -0.42 -6.82 -10.03
N ASP A 148 0.01 -7.58 -9.01
CA ASP A 148 -0.39 -7.34 -7.63
C ASP A 148 0.14 -6.00 -7.09
N ILE A 149 1.40 -5.66 -7.38
CA ILE A 149 2.00 -4.36 -7.04
C ILE A 149 1.31 -3.22 -7.80
N GLN A 150 1.02 -3.42 -9.10
CA GLN A 150 0.30 -2.41 -9.88
C GLN A 150 -1.12 -2.17 -9.35
N ASN A 151 -1.81 -3.24 -8.91
CA ASN A 151 -3.13 -3.12 -8.29
C ASN A 151 -3.08 -2.38 -6.96
N TYR A 152 -2.05 -2.62 -6.15
CA TYR A 152 -1.83 -1.88 -4.90
C TYR A 152 -1.63 -0.38 -5.16
N LYS A 153 -0.71 -0.02 -6.06
CA LYS A 153 -0.47 1.39 -6.43
C LYS A 153 -1.73 2.07 -6.97
N ALA A 154 -2.44 1.40 -7.87
CA ALA A 154 -3.70 1.91 -8.42
C ALA A 154 -4.78 2.09 -7.34
N THR A 155 -4.78 1.23 -6.31
CA THR A 155 -5.69 1.36 -5.16
C THR A 155 -5.37 2.59 -4.33
N VAL A 156 -4.09 2.78 -3.97
CA VAL A 156 -3.64 3.97 -3.22
C VAL A 156 -4.01 5.24 -3.98
N GLU A 157 -3.71 5.30 -5.28
CA GLU A 157 -4.04 6.47 -6.12
C GLU A 157 -5.55 6.71 -6.22
N TRP A 158 -6.36 5.65 -6.33
CA TRP A 158 -7.82 5.80 -6.39
C TRP A 158 -8.38 6.36 -5.08
N ILE A 159 -7.96 5.82 -3.93
CA ILE A 159 -8.37 6.29 -2.60
C ILE A 159 -7.90 7.74 -2.38
N LYS A 160 -6.65 8.05 -2.70
CA LYS A 160 -6.11 9.42 -2.64
C LYS A 160 -6.95 10.38 -3.48
N GLY A 161 -7.33 9.98 -4.70
CA GLY A 161 -8.22 10.76 -5.54
C GLY A 161 -9.62 10.98 -4.95
N GLN A 162 -10.13 10.05 -4.13
CA GLN A 162 -11.40 10.27 -3.42
C GLN A 162 -11.23 11.26 -2.27
N ILE A 163 -10.18 11.10 -1.46
CA ILE A 163 -9.85 12.01 -0.35
C ILE A 163 -9.64 13.44 -0.86
N GLU A 164 -8.99 13.60 -2.01
CA GLU A 164 -8.69 14.91 -2.61
C GLU A 164 -9.87 15.50 -3.40
N SER A 165 -10.96 14.74 -3.63
CA SER A 165 -12.11 15.21 -4.41
C SER A 165 -12.96 16.25 -3.68
N ASP A 166 -12.95 16.24 -2.35
CA ASP A 166 -13.66 17.18 -1.48
C ASP A 166 -12.91 17.25 -0.15
N VAL A 167 -12.54 18.46 0.30
CA VAL A 167 -11.75 18.67 1.52
C VAL A 167 -12.38 18.06 2.77
N LYS A 168 -13.73 17.91 2.80
CA LYS A 168 -14.41 17.29 3.94
C LYS A 168 -13.90 15.86 4.20
N TYR A 169 -13.51 15.13 3.15
CA TYR A 169 -13.07 13.73 3.25
C TYR A 169 -11.73 13.57 3.96
N GLN A 170 -10.99 14.66 4.15
CA GLN A 170 -9.78 14.68 4.97
C GLN A 170 -10.07 14.74 6.46
N THR A 171 -11.33 14.99 6.86
CA THR A 171 -11.71 15.25 8.26
C THR A 171 -12.98 14.55 8.72
N ASP A 172 -13.77 13.99 7.81
CA ASP A 172 -14.98 13.24 8.13
C ASP A 172 -14.71 11.75 8.37
N ASP A 173 -15.76 11.03 8.74
CA ASP A 173 -15.71 9.60 9.07
C ASP A 173 -15.79 8.70 7.83
N THR A 174 -15.81 9.24 6.60
CA THR A 174 -15.96 8.42 5.39
C THR A 174 -14.66 7.68 5.07
N ARG A 175 -14.71 6.35 5.09
CA ARG A 175 -13.65 5.48 4.59
C ARG A 175 -13.91 5.14 3.13
N PHE A 176 -12.90 5.30 2.27
CA PHE A 176 -12.89 4.74 0.92
C PHE A 176 -12.11 3.43 0.91
N TRP A 177 -12.58 2.45 0.14
CA TRP A 177 -11.94 1.14 0.09
C TRP A 177 -11.95 0.57 -1.31
N VAL A 178 -10.97 -0.28 -1.57
CA VAL A 178 -10.89 -1.17 -2.73
C VAL A 178 -10.59 -2.57 -2.19
N GLU A 179 -11.23 -3.58 -2.74
CA GLU A 179 -10.93 -4.97 -2.42
C GLU A 179 -9.55 -5.33 -2.95
N VAL A 180 -8.58 -5.45 -2.04
CA VAL A 180 -7.21 -5.87 -2.34
C VAL A 180 -6.98 -7.22 -1.69
N LYS A 181 -6.37 -8.14 -2.42
CA LYS A 181 -6.02 -9.46 -1.93
C LYS A 181 -5.01 -9.33 -0.77
N SER A 182 -5.22 -10.01 0.35
CA SER A 182 -4.18 -10.12 1.39
C SER A 182 -3.03 -11.04 0.94
N ILE A 183 -1.83 -10.76 1.45
CA ILE A 183 -0.59 -11.52 1.19
C ILE A 183 0.15 -11.77 2.50
#